data_AF-A0A9E5RXI1-F1
#
_entry.id   AF-A0A9E5RXI1-F1
#
_cell.length_a   1.000
_cell.length_b   1.000
_cell.length_c   1.000
_cell.angle_alpha   90.00
_cell.angle_beta   90.00
_cell.angle_gamma   90.00
#
_symmetry.space_group_name_H-M   'P 1'
#
loop_
_entity.id
_entity.type
_entity.pdbx_description
1 polymer ?
#
loop_
_entity_poly.entity_id
_entity_poly.type
_entity_poly.pdbx_seq_one_letter_code
_entity_poly.pdbx_strand_id
1 'polypeptide(L)' 'MQPALRITTKVLPGNKIEIEIPEAEIGDRVDVFVILPEKAATKKRSVIEILEEVHAKLPPKSASSEGLV' A
#
# COMPACT_ATOMS: atom_id res chain seq x y z
N MET A 1 25.97 -13.63 -19.53
CA MET A 1 24.62 -13.13 -19.24
C MET A 1 23.88 -14.26 -18.54
N GLN A 2 23.42 -14.09 -17.29
CA GLN A 2 22.61 -15.10 -16.61
C GLN A 2 21.15 -14.97 -17.08
N PRO A 3 20.50 -16.03 -17.57
CA PRO A 3 19.09 -15.98 -17.92
C PRO A 3 18.27 -15.81 -16.64
N ALA A 4 17.50 -14.72 -16.53
CA ALA A 4 16.57 -14.51 -15.43
C ALA A 4 15.15 -14.88 -15.88
N LEU A 5 14.58 -15.92 -15.28
CA LEU A 5 13.19 -16.33 -15.54
C LEU A 5 12.24 -15.49 -14.68
N ARG A 6 11.48 -14.59 -15.32
CA ARG A 6 10.48 -13.75 -14.62
C ARG A 6 9.13 -14.46 -14.58
N ILE A 7 8.81 -15.07 -13.44
CA ILE A 7 7.51 -15.70 -13.18
C ILE A 7 6.59 -14.71 -12.47
N THR A 8 5.39 -14.48 -13.02
CA THR A 8 4.35 -13.69 -12.35
C THR A 8 3.39 -14.65 -11.66
N THR A 9 3.37 -14.63 -10.32
CA THR A 9 2.51 -15.49 -9.50
C THR A 9 1.72 -14.64 -8.49
N LYS A 10 0.62 -15.17 -7.96
CA LYS A 10 -0.23 -14.49 -6.98
C LYS A 10 0.11 -14.95 -5.57
N VAL A 11 -0.03 -14.05 -4.61
CA VAL A 11 0.06 -14.40 -3.19
C VAL A 11 -1.20 -15.17 -2.80
N LEU A 12 -1.01 -16.37 -2.27
CA LEU A 12 -2.04 -17.25 -1.73
C LEU A 12 -2.33 -16.90 -0.25
N PRO A 13 -3.45 -17.38 0.32
CA PRO A 13 -3.76 -17.18 1.74
C PRO A 13 -2.61 -17.57 2.68
N GLY A 14 -2.47 -16.82 3.76
CA GLY A 14 -1.38 -17.03 4.72
C GLY A 14 -0.02 -16.51 4.26
N ASN A 15 0.01 -15.54 3.32
CA ASN A 15 1.24 -14.92 2.77
C ASN A 15 2.14 -15.93 2.04
N LYS A 16 1.54 -16.89 1.34
CA LYS A 16 2.28 -17.94 0.61
C LYS A 16 2.44 -17.57 -0.86
N ILE A 17 3.54 -18.01 -1.46
CA ILE A 17 3.81 -17.89 -2.91
C ILE A 17 4.16 -19.27 -3.42
N GLU A 18 3.54 -19.68 -4.52
CA GLU A 18 3.85 -20.94 -5.22
C GLU A 18 4.50 -20.61 -6.56
N ILE A 19 5.62 -21.28 -6.85
CA ILE A 19 6.43 -21.08 -8.04
C ILE A 19 6.66 -22.45 -8.68
N GLU A 20 6.20 -22.62 -9.90
CA GLU A 20 6.47 -23.80 -10.73
C GLU A 20 7.55 -23.43 -11.75
N ILE A 21 8.66 -24.18 -11.76
CA ILE A 21 9.79 -23.93 -12.66
C ILE A 21 9.61 -24.85 -13.88
N PRO A 22 9.46 -24.31 -15.10
CA PRO A 22 9.05 -25.07 -16.26
C PRO A 22 10.12 -26.04 -16.81
N GLU A 23 11.41 -25.72 -16.63
CA GLU A 23 12.52 -26.46 -17.26
C GLU A 23 13.70 -26.62 -16.28
N ALA A 24 13.49 -27.32 -15.17
CA ALA A 24 14.58 -27.67 -14.24
C ALA A 24 14.64 -29.17 -14.03
N GLU A 25 15.85 -29.71 -14.06
CA GLU A 25 16.11 -31.12 -13.77
C GLU A 25 16.44 -31.34 -12.29
N ILE A 26 16.30 -32.59 -11.85
CA ILE A 26 16.66 -32.97 -10.49
C ILE A 26 18.18 -32.78 -10.32
N GLY A 27 18.56 -31.89 -9.39
CA GLY A 27 19.96 -31.56 -9.11
C GLY A 27 20.38 -30.18 -9.61
N ASP A 28 19.55 -29.50 -10.38
CA ASP A 28 19.80 -28.13 -10.81
C ASP A 28 19.81 -27.17 -9.61
N ARG A 29 20.76 -26.23 -9.65
CA ARG A 29 20.84 -25.15 -8.66
C ARG A 29 20.01 -23.97 -9.14
N VAL A 30 19.11 -23.51 -8.28
CA VAL A 30 18.24 -22.37 -8.55
C VAL A 30 18.39 -21.34 -7.43
N ASP A 31 18.70 -20.10 -7.81
CA ASP A 31 18.72 -18.96 -6.90
C ASP A 31 17.36 -18.24 -6.94
N VAL A 32 16.74 -18.06 -5.77
CA VAL A 32 15.42 -17.43 -5.64
C VAL A 32 15.56 -16.09 -4.91
N PHE A 33 15.14 -15.00 -5.57
CA PHE A 33 15.10 -13.67 -4.99
C PHE A 33 13.65 -13.17 -4.95
N VAL A 34 13.16 -12.83 -3.76
CA VAL A 34 11.82 -12.27 -3.57
C VAL A 34 11.95 -10.77 -3.31
N ILE A 35 11.49 -9.97 -4.26
CA ILE A 35 11.40 -8.51 -4.12
C ILE A 35 9.94 -8.18 -3.81
N LEU A 36 9.68 -7.77 -2.59
CA LEU A 36 8.36 -7.27 -2.22
C LEU A 36 8.21 -5.84 -2.74
N PRO A 37 7.08 -5.49 -3.38
CA PRO A 37 6.82 -4.09 -3.68
C PRO A 37 6.77 -3.30 -2.38
N GLU A 38 7.28 -2.08 -2.38
CA GLU A 38 6.98 -1.14 -1.30
C GLU A 38 5.46 -1.05 -1.20
N LYS A 39 4.91 -1.51 -0.07
CA LYS A 39 3.50 -1.24 0.23
C LYS A 39 3.40 0.27 0.24
N ALA A 40 2.50 0.83 -0.59
CA ALA A 40 2.16 2.23 -0.52
C ALA A 40 1.91 2.54 0.95
N ALA A 41 2.81 3.32 1.57
CA ALA A 41 2.62 3.74 2.94
C ALA A 41 1.23 4.38 2.95
N THR A 42 0.27 3.76 3.62
CA THR A 42 -0.99 4.43 3.92
C THR A 42 -0.57 5.73 4.57
N LYS A 43 -0.73 6.87 3.86
CA LYS A 43 -0.36 8.18 4.39
C LYS A 43 -1.02 8.25 5.77
N LYS A 44 -0.20 8.17 6.82
CA LYS A 44 -0.66 8.38 8.19
C LYS A 44 -0.97 9.86 8.24
N ARG A 45 -2.22 10.22 7.89
CA ARG A 45 -2.67 11.59 7.97
C ARG A 45 -2.81 11.92 9.45
N SER A 46 -2.26 13.06 9.85
CA SER A 46 -2.46 13.53 11.21
C SER A 46 -3.94 13.85 11.42
N VAL A 47 -4.48 13.53 12.60
CA VAL A 47 -5.85 13.94 12.96
C VAL A 47 -5.99 15.47 12.86
N ILE A 48 -4.92 16.21 13.11
CA ILE A 48 -4.86 17.67 12.99
C ILE A 48 -5.05 18.12 11.53
N GLU A 49 -4.35 17.49 10.58
CA GLU A 49 -4.50 17.79 9.13
C GLU A 49 -5.93 17.54 8.65
N ILE A 50 -6.58 16.50 9.17
CA ILE A 50 -7.98 16.20 8.84
C ILE A 50 -8.91 17.28 9.40
N LEU A 51 -8.68 17.74 10.64
CA LEU A 51 -9.49 18.79 11.27
C LEU A 51 -9.32 20.14 10.57
N GLU A 52 -8.10 20.47 10.12
CA GLU A 52 -7.82 21.70 9.36
C GLU A 52 -8.52 21.69 8.00
N GLU A 53 -8.49 20.58 7.27
CA GLU A 53 -9.24 20.44 6.01
C GLU A 53 -10.75 20.61 6.21
N VAL A 54 -11.29 20.09 7.31
CA VAL A 54 -12.72 20.22 7.64
C VAL A 54 -13.05 21.66 7.98
N HIS A 55 -12.24 22.34 8.79
CA HIS A 55 -12.44 23.76 9.09
C HIS A 55 -12.34 24.65 7.86
N ALA A 56 -11.40 24.37 6.95
CA ALA A 56 -11.24 25.15 5.72
C ALA A 56 -12.43 25.00 4.75
N LYS A 57 -13.15 23.87 4.81
CA LYS A 57 -14.33 23.59 3.95
C LYS A 57 -15.65 24.05 4.57
N LEU A 58 -15.68 24.34 5.87
CA LEU A 58 -16.88 24.81 6.53
C LEU A 58 -16.99 26.33 6.38
N PRO A 59 -18.14 26.85 5.93
CA PRO A 59 -18.36 28.29 5.94
C PRO A 59 -18.28 28.80 7.39
N PRO A 60 -17.64 29.96 7.64
CA PRO A 60 -17.56 30.51 8.98
C PRO A 60 -18.98 30.72 9.50
N LYS A 61 -19.31 30.07 10.62
CA LYS A 61 -20.53 30.40 11.36
C LYS A 61 -20.33 31.82 11.87
N SER A 62 -20.90 32.79 11.16
CA SER A 62 -21.16 34.10 11.72
C SER A 62 -21.98 33.89 12.97
N ALA A 63 -21.41 34.25 14.12
CA ALA A 63 -22.18 34.41 15.34
C ALA A 63 -23.21 35.50 15.05
N SER A 64 -24.46 35.11 14.82
CA SER A 64 -25.56 36.07 14.87
C SER A 64 -25.63 36.59 16.29
N SER A 65 -25.22 37.84 16.45
CA SER A 65 -25.60 38.67 17.58
C SER A 65 -27.12 38.89 17.50
N GLU A 66 -27.90 37.97 18.08
CA GLU A 66 -29.32 38.21 18.34
C GLU A 66 -29.61 37.87 19.80
N GLY A 67 -30.03 38.90 20.54
CA GLY A 67 -30.73 38.74 21.81
C GLY A 67 -29.96 39.11 23.06
N LEU A 68 -29.63 40.39 23.24
CA LEU A 68 -29.75 41.02 24.56
C LEU A 68 -30.68 42.23 24.43
N VAL A 69 -31.94 42.02 24.81
CA VAL A 69 -32.88 43.06 25.25
C VAL A 69 -33.12 42.86 26.74
#